data_AF-A0AAJ0EKQ1-F1
#
_entry.id   AF-A0AAJ0EKQ1-F1
#
_cell.length_a   1.000
_cell.length_b   1.000
_cell.length_c   1.000
_cell.angle_alpha   90.00
_cell.angle_beta   90.00
_cell.angle_gamma   90.00
#
_symmetry.space_group_name_H-M   'P 1'
#
loop_
_entity.id
_entity.type
_entity.pdbx_description
1 polymer ?
#
loop_
_entity_poly.entity_id
_entity_poly.type
_entity_poly.pdbx_seq_one_letter_code
_entity_poly.pdbx_strand_id
1 'polypeptide(L)'
;MQAEREASKIVQKAREFRTKRVKEARDEAKKEIEAYRNSKEDEFKKFESEHSQGNKAAEDEANKEAEVKIKEIQGAGKKSQDKVVTDLLKAVFEVKPVAPTAA
;
A
#
# COMPACT_ATOMS: atom_id res chain seq x y z
N MET A 1 40.26 45.01 46.85
CA MET A 1 41.00 44.08 45.97
C MET A 1 40.59 42.61 46.07
N GLN A 2 40.61 41.93 47.24
CA GLN A 2 40.17 40.51 47.30
C GLN A 2 38.66 40.34 47.04
N ALA A 3 37.82 41.14 47.70
CA ALA A 3 36.36 41.12 47.52
C ALA A 3 35.92 41.41 46.07
N GLU A 4 36.60 42.31 45.36
CA GLU A 4 36.29 42.62 43.94
C GLU A 4 36.64 41.44 43.01
N ARG A 5 37.74 40.73 43.29
CA ARG A 5 38.12 39.52 42.55
C ARG A 5 37.13 38.39 42.79
N GLU A 6 36.62 38.24 44.01
CA GLU A 6 35.59 37.26 44.32
C GLU A 6 34.24 37.58 43.66
N ALA A 7 33.81 38.86 43.72
CA ALA A 7 32.61 39.31 43.03
C ALA A 7 32.69 39.08 41.51
N SER A 8 33.84 39.38 40.90
CA SER A 8 34.08 39.13 39.46
C SER A 8 33.99 37.63 39.12
N LYS A 9 34.60 36.76 39.94
CA LYS A 9 34.51 35.30 39.78
C LYS A 9 33.08 34.78 39.88
N ILE A 10 32.27 35.31 40.79
CA ILE A 10 30.86 34.92 40.95
C ILE A 10 30.07 35.27 39.68
N VAL A 11 30.26 36.48 39.16
CA VAL A 11 29.60 36.92 37.92
C VAL A 11 30.03 36.08 36.72
N GLN A 12 31.32 35.77 36.60
CA GLN A 12 31.84 34.92 35.53
C GLN A 12 31.23 33.52 35.58
N LYS A 13 31.21 32.87 36.77
CA LYS A 13 30.57 31.57 36.96
C LYS A 13 29.09 31.59 36.61
N ALA A 14 28.37 32.66 36.96
CA ALA A 14 26.96 32.80 36.61
C ALA A 14 26.74 32.90 35.08
N ARG A 15 27.62 33.60 34.36
CA ARG A 15 27.58 33.70 32.89
C ARG A 15 27.90 32.36 32.21
N GLU A 16 28.91 31.65 32.71
CA GLU A 16 29.29 30.31 32.23
C GLU A 16 28.16 29.32 32.46
N PHE A 17 27.54 29.32 33.66
CA PHE A 17 26.40 28.48 34.00
C PHE A 17 25.20 28.74 33.10
N ARG A 18 24.86 30.01 32.85
CA ARG A 18 23.78 30.39 31.92
C ARG A 18 24.08 29.87 30.51
N THR A 19 25.29 30.10 30.00
CA THR A 19 25.69 29.65 28.66
C THR A 19 25.62 28.13 28.55
N LYS A 20 26.08 27.41 29.59
CA LYS A 20 25.99 25.96 29.67
C LYS A 20 24.55 25.47 29.63
N ARG A 21 23.65 26.02 30.45
CA ARG A 21 22.22 25.64 30.42
C ARG A 21 21.56 25.90 29.08
N VAL A 22 21.89 27.02 28.42
CA VAL A 22 21.34 27.31 27.08
C VAL A 22 21.82 26.29 26.06
N LYS A 23 23.09 25.86 26.14
CA LYS A 23 23.62 24.82 25.26
C LYS A 23 22.98 23.46 25.54
N GLU A 24 22.88 23.05 26.80
CA GLU A 24 22.24 21.81 27.21
C GLU A 24 20.78 21.75 26.74
N ALA A 25 19.99 22.80 26.95
CA ALA A 25 18.60 22.86 26.49
C ALA A 25 18.47 22.74 24.96
N ARG A 26 19.42 23.31 24.20
CA ARG A 26 19.45 23.18 22.74
C ARG A 26 19.80 21.76 22.30
N ASP A 27 20.76 21.13 22.97
CA ASP A 27 21.20 19.77 22.65
C ASP A 27 20.12 18.74 23.05
N GLU A 28 19.41 18.96 24.16
CA GLU A 28 18.25 18.16 24.58
C GLU A 28 17.09 18.30 23.59
N ALA A 29 16.73 19.53 23.19
CA ALA A 29 15.67 19.74 22.20
C ALA A 29 16.00 19.07 20.85
N LYS A 30 17.26 19.11 20.41
CA LYS A 30 17.68 18.39 19.20
C LYS A 30 17.53 16.88 19.33
N LYS A 31 17.92 16.31 20.47
CA LYS A 31 17.76 14.87 20.74
C LYS A 31 16.28 14.46 20.75
N GLU A 32 15.41 15.25 21.35
CA GLU A 32 13.97 14.99 21.33
C GLU A 32 13.38 15.05 19.93
N ILE A 33 13.79 16.03 19.11
CA ILE A 33 13.37 16.13 17.71
C ILE A 33 13.83 14.92 16.90
N GLU A 34 15.09 14.50 17.06
CA GLU A 34 15.63 13.31 16.39
C GLU A 34 14.91 12.04 16.83
N ALA A 35 14.66 11.87 18.12
CA ALA A 35 13.89 10.74 18.65
C ALA A 35 12.46 10.71 18.10
N TYR A 36 11.79 11.86 18.05
CA TYR A 36 10.46 11.98 17.49
C TYR A 36 10.45 11.65 15.99
N ARG A 37 11.42 12.18 15.23
CA ARG A 37 11.57 11.87 13.81
C ARG A 37 11.78 10.37 13.57
N ASN A 38 12.67 9.74 14.33
CA ASN A 38 12.93 8.30 14.22
C ASN A 38 11.67 7.50 14.54
N SER A 39 10.94 7.86 15.61
CA SER A 39 9.67 7.20 15.95
C SER A 39 8.64 7.30 14.82
N LYS A 40 8.54 8.46 14.16
CA LYS A 40 7.62 8.68 13.05
C LYS A 40 8.06 7.98 11.77
N GLU A 41 9.35 7.91 11.49
CA GLU A 41 9.88 7.11 10.37
C GLU A 41 9.63 5.61 10.61
N ASP A 42 9.78 5.12 11.84
CA ASP A 42 9.51 3.73 12.19
C ASP A 42 8.01 3.40 12.11
N GLU A 43 7.15 4.28 12.61
CA GLU A 43 5.69 4.16 12.43
C GLU A 43 5.32 4.17 10.94
N PHE A 44 5.90 5.07 10.15
CA PHE A 44 5.65 5.14 8.71
C PHE A 44 6.11 3.88 8.00
N LYS A 45 7.31 3.37 8.29
CA LYS A 45 7.82 2.12 7.70
C LYS A 45 6.98 0.91 8.10
N LYS A 46 6.50 0.85 9.35
CA LYS A 46 5.58 -0.22 9.78
C LYS A 46 4.26 -0.12 9.04
N PHE A 47 3.66 1.07 9.00
CA PHE A 47 2.43 1.32 8.27
C PHE A 47 2.59 0.96 6.78
N GLU A 48 3.69 1.39 6.17
CA GLU A 48 4.05 1.03 4.80
C GLU A 48 4.22 -0.48 4.67
N SER A 49 4.90 -1.18 5.57
CA SER A 49 5.04 -2.65 5.47
C SER A 49 3.70 -3.41 5.63
N GLU A 50 2.82 -2.93 6.51
CA GLU A 50 1.51 -3.52 6.77
C GLU A 50 0.52 -3.22 5.63
N HIS A 51 0.59 -2.02 5.04
CA HIS A 51 -0.32 -1.58 3.98
C HIS A 51 0.28 -1.73 2.56
N SER A 52 1.59 -1.98 2.43
CA SER A 52 2.25 -2.35 1.16
C SER A 52 1.99 -3.79 0.76
N GLN A 53 1.33 -4.57 1.62
CA GLN A 53 0.62 -5.77 1.17
C GLN A 53 -0.41 -5.44 0.07
N GLY A 54 -0.76 -4.15 -0.09
CA GLY A 54 -1.40 -3.60 -1.28
C GLY A 54 -2.69 -4.33 -1.60
N ASN A 55 -2.95 -4.50 -2.90
CA ASN A 55 -4.12 -5.24 -3.36
C ASN A 55 -3.90 -6.75 -3.39
N LYS A 56 -2.80 -7.32 -2.85
CA LYS A 56 -2.55 -8.78 -2.99
C LYS A 56 -3.68 -9.63 -2.45
N ALA A 57 -4.23 -9.28 -1.28
CA ALA A 57 -5.37 -10.01 -0.73
C ALA A 57 -6.61 -9.92 -1.65
N ALA A 58 -6.88 -8.74 -2.20
CA ALA A 58 -7.96 -8.51 -3.15
C ALA A 58 -7.71 -9.21 -4.50
N GLU A 59 -6.47 -9.25 -4.98
CA GLU A 59 -6.05 -9.96 -6.19
C GLU A 59 -6.17 -11.47 -6.01
N ASP A 60 -5.72 -12.02 -4.87
CA ASP A 60 -5.83 -13.44 -4.56
C ASP A 60 -7.30 -13.88 -4.45
N GLU A 61 -8.16 -13.05 -3.85
CA GLU A 61 -9.59 -13.29 -3.78
C GLU A 61 -10.26 -13.23 -5.16
N ALA A 62 -9.96 -12.18 -5.93
CA ALA A 62 -10.46 -12.03 -7.31
C ALA A 62 -9.99 -13.19 -8.22
N ASN A 63 -8.74 -13.64 -8.07
CA ASN A 63 -8.20 -14.77 -8.82
C ASN A 63 -8.92 -16.08 -8.47
N LYS A 64 -9.18 -16.33 -7.17
CA LYS A 64 -9.97 -17.50 -6.74
C LYS A 64 -11.38 -17.47 -7.32
N GLU A 65 -12.08 -16.33 -7.25
CA GLU A 65 -13.41 -16.21 -7.84
C GLU A 65 -13.38 -16.40 -9.37
N ALA A 66 -12.39 -15.84 -10.05
CA ALA A 66 -12.22 -16.00 -11.49
C ALA A 66 -12.00 -17.48 -11.86
N GLU A 67 -11.15 -18.20 -11.12
CA GLU A 67 -10.95 -19.64 -11.34
C GLU A 67 -12.23 -20.46 -11.15
N VAL A 68 -13.05 -20.12 -10.14
CA VAL A 68 -14.34 -20.78 -9.93
C VAL A 68 -15.26 -20.53 -11.12
N LYS A 69 -15.41 -19.27 -11.56
CA LYS A 69 -16.22 -18.92 -12.74
C LYS A 69 -15.73 -19.58 -14.02
N ILE A 70 -14.42 -19.69 -14.22
CA ILE A 70 -13.84 -20.40 -15.37
C ILE A 70 -14.23 -21.87 -15.34
N LYS A 71 -14.13 -22.54 -14.18
CA LYS A 71 -14.53 -23.94 -14.02
C LYS A 71 -16.02 -24.14 -14.29
N GLU A 72 -16.86 -23.22 -13.82
CA GLU A 72 -18.31 -23.23 -14.09
C GLU A 72 -18.61 -23.09 -15.59
N ILE A 73 -17.99 -22.11 -16.27
CA ILE A 73 -18.15 -21.90 -17.71
C ILE A 73 -17.70 -23.13 -18.49
N GLN A 74 -16.54 -23.70 -18.15
CA GLN A 74 -16.05 -24.93 -18.78
C GLN A 74 -17.01 -26.11 -18.56
N GLY A 75 -17.55 -26.25 -17.35
CA GLY A 75 -18.54 -27.27 -17.03
C GLY A 75 -19.85 -27.09 -17.82
N ALA A 76 -20.35 -25.86 -17.91
CA ALA A 76 -21.54 -25.52 -18.70
C ALA A 76 -21.31 -25.77 -20.19
N GLY A 77 -20.16 -25.36 -20.72
CA GLY A 77 -19.77 -25.58 -22.12
C GLY A 77 -19.70 -27.06 -22.48
N LYS A 78 -19.06 -27.89 -21.64
CA LYS A 78 -19.03 -29.35 -21.85
C LYS A 78 -20.43 -29.98 -21.85
N LYS A 79 -21.33 -29.50 -21.00
CA LYS A 79 -22.73 -30.00 -20.94
C LYS A 79 -23.54 -29.62 -22.18
N SER A 80 -23.30 -28.45 -22.76
CA SER A 80 -24.05 -27.98 -23.94
C SER A 80 -23.40 -28.34 -25.27
N GLN A 81 -22.13 -28.76 -25.26
CA GLN A 81 -21.31 -29.04 -26.45
C GLN A 81 -22.03 -29.97 -27.45
N ASP A 82 -22.52 -31.12 -27.00
CA ASP A 82 -23.13 -32.12 -27.90
C ASP A 82 -24.39 -31.59 -28.58
N LYS A 83 -25.21 -30.80 -27.85
CA LYS A 83 -26.40 -30.16 -28.41
C LYS A 83 -26.01 -29.13 -29.47
N VAL A 84 -25.06 -28.25 -29.16
CA VAL A 84 -24.60 -27.20 -30.08
C VAL A 84 -24.00 -27.81 -31.35
N VAL A 85 -23.19 -28.87 -31.22
CA VAL A 85 -22.65 -29.61 -32.38
C VAL A 85 -23.77 -30.21 -33.22
N THR A 86 -24.76 -30.84 -32.59
CA THR A 86 -25.90 -31.43 -33.29
C THR A 86 -26.72 -30.38 -34.04
N ASP A 87 -26.98 -29.23 -33.42
CA ASP A 87 -27.76 -28.14 -34.02
C ASP A 87 -27.00 -27.45 -35.16
N LEU A 88 -25.68 -27.26 -35.02
CA LEU A 88 -24.82 -26.78 -36.11
C LEU A 88 -24.83 -27.74 -37.30
N LEU A 89 -24.67 -29.04 -37.06
CA LEU A 89 -24.71 -30.04 -38.13
C LEU A 89 -26.07 -30.06 -38.82
N LYS A 90 -27.17 -30.02 -38.06
CA LYS A 90 -28.52 -29.92 -38.63
C LYS A 90 -28.67 -28.67 -39.51
N ALA A 91 -28.25 -27.51 -39.03
CA ALA A 91 -28.35 -26.27 -39.79
C ALA A 91 -27.52 -26.31 -41.10
N VAL A 92 -26.37 -26.99 -41.10
CA VAL A 92 -25.54 -27.15 -42.30
C VAL A 92 -26.16 -28.14 -43.29
N PHE A 93 -26.74 -29.24 -42.81
CA PHE A 93 -27.31 -30.27 -43.68
C PHE A 93 -28.77 -29.98 -44.12
N GLU A 94 -29.50 -29.14 -43.39
CA GLU A 94 -30.89 -28.78 -43.69
C GLU A 94 -30.92 -27.57 -44.65
N VAL A 95 -30.66 -27.85 -45.94
CA VAL A 95 -30.73 -26.83 -46.99
C VAL A 95 -32.19 -26.43 -47.23
N LYS A 96 -32.54 -25.18 -46.92
CA LYS A 96 -33.83 -24.55 -47.25
C LYS A 96 -33.67 -23.62 -48.44
N PRO A 97 -33.76 -24.13 -49.68
CA PRO A 97 -33.66 -23.28 -50.87
C PRO A 97 -34.84 -22.31 -50.90
N VAL A 98 -34.53 -21.02 -51.01
CA VAL A 98 -35.53 -19.97 -51.24
C VAL A 98 -35.40 -19.52 -52.68
N ALA A 99 -36.51 -19.53 -53.42
CA ALA A 99 -36.53 -19.01 -54.78
C ALA A 99 -36.19 -17.51 -54.73
N PRO A 100 -35.30 -17.00 -55.60
CA PRO A 100 -34.98 -15.58 -55.63
C PRO A 100 -36.25 -14.79 -55.95
N THR A 101 -36.63 -13.89 -55.04
CA THR A 101 -37.70 -12.91 -55.30
C THR A 101 -37.28 -12.03 -56.46
N ALA A 102 -38.10 -12.01 -57.51
CA ALA A 102 -37.86 -11.21 -58.71
C ALA A 102 -37.67 -9.73 -58.34
N ALA A 103 -36.65 -9.12 -58.95
CA ALA A 103 -36.27 -7.72 -58.78
C ALA A 103 -37.30 -6.75 -59.37
#